data_AF-B2XZS2-F1
#
_entry.id   AF-B2XZS2-F1
#
_cell.length_a   1.000
_cell.length_b   1.000
_cell.length_c   1.000
_cell.angle_alpha   90.00
_cell.angle_beta   90.00
_cell.angle_gamma   90.00
#
_symmetry.space_group_name_H-M   'P 1'
#
loop_
_entity.id
_entity.type
_entity.pdbx_description
1 polymer ?
#
loop_
_entity_poly.entity_id
_entity_poly.type
_entity_poly.pdbx_seq_one_letter_code
_entity_poly.pdbx_strand_id
1 'polypeptide(L)'
;QIYQKVKKPMLERQRRARMNKCLDNLKTLVAELRGDDGILRMDKAEMLESAVIFMRQQKTPKKVAQEERSLPLDSFKNGYMNAVNEVSRVMASTSGMSVDLGKSVMTHLGRVYKNLQQFHEAQSATDFLQNSMDCSSMDKAPLSPASSGYHSDCDSPAPSPQPMQQ
;
A
#
# COMPACT_ATOMS: atom_id res chain seq x y z
N GLN A 1 32.95 -15.43 28.74
CA GLN A 1 32.94 -14.08 29.36
C GLN A 1 33.03 -12.93 28.35
N ILE A 2 33.91 -12.98 27.34
CA ILE A 2 34.06 -11.94 26.29
C ILE A 2 32.75 -11.68 25.51
N TYR A 3 31.97 -12.73 25.23
CA TYR A 3 30.69 -12.60 24.51
C TYR A 3 29.69 -11.68 25.24
N GLN A 4 29.46 -11.92 26.53
CA GLN A 4 28.50 -11.13 27.32
C GLN A 4 28.98 -9.71 27.61
N LYS A 5 30.29 -9.52 27.83
CA LYS A 5 30.86 -8.22 28.24
C LYS A 5 31.24 -7.31 27.07
N VAL A 6 31.53 -7.85 25.90
CA VAL A 6 32.06 -7.07 24.76
C VAL A 6 31.23 -7.28 23.50
N LYS A 7 31.06 -8.52 23.04
CA LYS A 7 30.38 -8.80 21.77
C LYS A 7 28.89 -8.43 21.81
N LYS A 8 28.19 -8.78 22.90
CA LYS A 8 26.76 -8.47 23.09
C LYS A 8 26.50 -6.94 23.15
N PRO A 9 27.23 -6.13 23.95
CA PRO A 9 27.10 -4.67 23.90
C PRO A 9 27.43 -4.05 22.53
N MET A 10 28.43 -4.59 21.82
CA MET A 10 28.81 -4.10 20.49
C MET A 10 27.68 -4.32 19.47
N LEU A 11 27.11 -5.53 19.42
CA LEU A 11 25.99 -5.86 18.54
C LEU A 11 24.74 -5.03 18.86
N GLU A 12 24.49 -4.77 20.14
CA GLU A 12 23.38 -3.92 20.57
C GLU A 12 23.54 -2.48 20.08
N ARG A 13 24.76 -1.92 20.16
CA ARG A 13 25.06 -0.59 19.61
C ARG A 13 24.81 -0.55 18.10
N GLN A 14 25.25 -1.58 17.36
CA GLN A 14 25.01 -1.68 15.92
C GLN A 14 23.51 -1.79 15.59
N ARG A 15 22.74 -2.57 16.37
CA ARG A 15 21.29 -2.66 16.22
C ARG A 15 20.62 -1.30 16.44
N ARG A 16 20.99 -0.57 17.50
CA ARG A 16 20.45 0.77 17.79
C ARG A 16 20.79 1.79 16.71
N ALA A 17 22.01 1.75 16.17
CA ALA A 17 22.39 2.60 15.05
C ALA A 17 21.53 2.36 13.81
N ARG A 18 21.28 1.09 13.45
CA ARG A 18 20.37 0.74 12.35
C ARG A 18 18.94 1.24 12.61
N MET A 19 18.43 1.02 13.82
CA MET A 19 17.08 1.45 14.20
C MET A 19 16.90 2.97 14.08
N ASN A 20 17.85 3.75 14.59
CA ASN A 20 17.79 5.21 14.47
C ASN A 20 17.86 5.67 13.01
N LYS A 21 18.76 5.09 12.20
CA LYS A 21 18.83 5.40 10.76
C LYS A 21 17.50 5.15 10.04
N CYS A 22 16.82 4.04 10.36
CA CYS A 22 15.50 3.77 9.78
C CYS A 22 14.44 4.79 10.22
N LEU A 23 14.47 5.22 11.49
CA LEU A 23 13.54 6.24 12.00
C LEU A 23 13.78 7.60 11.35
N ASP A 24 15.04 8.01 11.14
CA ASP A 24 15.38 9.27 10.49
C ASP A 24 14.94 9.28 9.02
N ASN A 25 15.19 8.17 8.31
CA ASN A 25 14.70 7.98 6.94
C ASN A 25 13.17 8.02 6.86
N LEU A 26 12.49 7.34 7.78
CA LEU A 26 11.02 7.33 7.83
C LEU A 26 10.47 8.73 8.05
N LYS A 27 11.06 9.48 8.98
CA LYS A 27 10.66 10.87 9.29
C LYS A 27 10.76 11.77 8.06
N THR A 28 11.89 11.67 7.35
CA THR A 28 12.15 12.42 6.11
C THR A 28 11.13 12.05 5.03
N LEU A 29 10.94 10.76 4.78
CA LEU A 29 10.00 10.28 3.76
C LEU A 29 8.56 10.69 4.05
N VAL A 30 8.11 10.62 5.30
CA VAL A 30 6.75 11.01 5.67
C VAL A 30 6.56 12.53 5.55
N ALA A 31 7.57 13.33 5.93
CA ALA A 31 7.56 14.79 5.76
C ALA A 31 7.43 15.18 4.29
N GLU A 32 8.28 14.59 3.43
CA GLU A 32 8.27 14.83 1.98
C GLU A 32 6.92 14.45 1.35
N LEU A 33 6.38 13.26 1.69
CA LEU A 33 5.12 12.78 1.12
C LEU A 33 3.89 13.55 1.60
N ARG A 34 3.94 14.16 2.79
CA ARG A 34 2.86 15.02 3.31
C ARG A 34 3.04 16.49 2.97
N GLY A 35 4.25 16.92 2.60
CA GLY A 35 4.59 18.34 2.46
C GLY A 35 4.58 19.08 3.81
N ASP A 36 4.93 18.39 4.90
CA ASP A 36 4.91 18.96 6.26
C ASP A 36 6.24 18.72 6.99
N ASP A 37 7.08 19.74 6.99
CA ASP A 37 8.38 19.74 7.69
C ASP A 37 8.25 19.69 9.22
N GLY A 38 7.06 19.97 9.77
CA GLY A 38 6.76 19.80 11.19
C GLY A 38 7.00 18.37 11.68
N ILE A 39 6.85 17.39 10.79
CA ILE A 39 7.08 15.97 11.07
C ILE A 39 8.52 15.71 11.47
N LEU A 40 9.50 16.48 10.97
CA LEU A 40 10.93 16.36 11.31
C LEU A 40 11.23 16.73 12.77
N ARG A 41 10.33 17.41 13.47
CA ARG A 41 10.51 17.84 14.86
C ARG A 41 9.77 16.97 15.88
N MET A 42 8.91 16.07 15.42
CA MET A 42 8.13 15.18 16.28
C MET A 42 9.03 14.24 17.10
N ASP A 43 8.54 13.80 18.25
CA ASP A 43 9.23 12.76 19.02
C ASP A 43 9.14 11.38 18.32
N LYS A 44 9.73 10.34 18.93
CA LYS A 44 9.74 9.00 18.34
C LYS A 44 8.37 8.34 18.31
N ALA A 45 7.52 8.56 19.31
CA ALA A 45 6.20 7.93 19.39
C ALA A 45 5.22 8.65 18.45
N GLU A 46 5.22 9.99 18.50
CA GLU A 46 4.41 10.88 17.66
C GLU A 46 4.70 10.66 16.16
N MET A 47 5.98 10.55 15.77
CA MET A 47 6.36 10.28 14.37
C MET A 47 5.86 8.92 13.90
N LEU A 48 5.95 7.89 14.76
CA LEU A 48 5.47 6.55 14.43
C LEU A 48 3.94 6.52 14.29
N GLU A 49 3.21 7.24 15.15
CA GLU A 49 1.76 7.39 15.02
C GLU A 49 1.38 8.10 13.71
N SER A 50 2.05 9.21 13.40
CA SER A 50 1.83 9.97 12.17
C SER A 50 2.10 9.13 10.91
N ALA A 51 3.16 8.32 10.94
CA ALA A 51 3.49 7.38 9.87
C ALA A 51 2.41 6.29 9.72
N VAL A 52 1.90 5.73 10.83
CA VAL A 52 0.81 4.74 10.80
C VAL A 52 -0.47 5.35 10.25
N ILE A 53 -0.83 6.56 10.68
CA ILE A 53 -1.99 7.30 10.17
C ILE A 53 -1.84 7.55 8.67
N PHE A 54 -0.66 8.00 8.23
CA PHE A 54 -0.35 8.16 6.80
C PHE A 54 -0.54 6.86 6.02
N MET A 55 0.06 5.75 6.47
CA MET A 55 -0.08 4.45 5.80
C MET A 55 -1.53 3.97 5.76
N ARG A 56 -2.30 4.17 6.83
CA ARG A 56 -3.74 3.84 6.85
C ARG A 56 -4.51 4.67 5.84
N GLN A 57 -4.25 5.97 5.74
CA GLN A 57 -4.86 6.86 4.75
C GLN A 57 -4.51 6.47 3.30
N GLN A 58 -3.32 5.89 3.07
CA GLN A 58 -2.93 5.38 1.74
C GLN A 58 -3.53 4.00 1.42
N LYS A 59 -3.72 3.14 2.43
CA LYS A 59 -4.28 1.79 2.27
C LYS A 59 -5.79 1.75 2.25
N THR A 60 -6.47 2.66 2.93
CA THR A 60 -7.87 2.91 2.65
C THR A 60 -7.92 3.40 1.21
N PRO A 61 -8.60 2.72 0.28
CA PRO A 61 -8.84 3.28 -1.03
C PRO A 61 -9.60 4.58 -0.78
N LYS A 62 -8.88 5.70 -0.79
CA LYS A 62 -9.50 7.01 -0.81
C LYS A 62 -10.37 6.95 -2.06
N LYS A 63 -11.67 6.97 -1.86
CA LYS A 63 -12.71 7.21 -2.86
C LYS A 63 -12.50 8.52 -3.65
N VAL A 64 -11.37 9.21 -3.42
CA VAL A 64 -10.94 10.51 -3.94
C VAL A 64 -9.58 10.42 -4.67
N ALA A 65 -8.86 9.28 -4.62
CA ALA A 65 -7.69 9.01 -5.49
C ALA A 65 -8.02 8.00 -6.60
N GLN A 66 -9.23 7.43 -6.56
CA GLN A 66 -9.94 6.87 -7.71
C GLN A 66 -10.64 7.99 -8.50
N GLU A 67 -9.97 9.11 -8.63
CA GLU A 67 -10.28 10.18 -9.58
C GLU A 67 -9.09 10.42 -10.50
N GLU A 68 -8.01 9.62 -10.42
CA GLU A 68 -6.87 9.67 -11.35
C GLU A 68 -6.63 8.31 -12.06
N ARG A 69 -6.91 7.18 -11.39
CA ARG A 69 -6.79 5.82 -12.00
C ARG A 69 -8.09 5.21 -12.53
N SER A 70 -9.26 5.72 -12.15
CA SER A 70 -10.55 5.41 -12.79
C SER A 70 -10.83 6.33 -14.00
N LEU A 71 -10.08 7.42 -14.12
CA LEU A 71 -10.23 8.40 -15.19
C LEU A 71 -10.15 7.80 -16.60
N PRO A 72 -9.32 6.79 -16.93
CA PRO A 72 -9.24 6.35 -18.32
C PRO A 72 -10.59 5.90 -18.86
N LEU A 73 -11.41 5.25 -18.03
CA LEU A 73 -12.70 4.70 -18.45
C LEU A 73 -13.75 5.80 -18.55
N ASP A 74 -13.93 6.61 -17.52
CA ASP A 74 -14.97 7.63 -17.54
C ASP A 74 -14.61 8.79 -18.48
N SER A 75 -13.33 9.12 -18.62
CA SER A 75 -12.87 10.08 -19.65
C SER A 75 -13.06 9.53 -21.06
N PHE A 76 -12.77 8.24 -21.32
CA PHE A 76 -13.02 7.61 -22.62
C PHE A 76 -14.52 7.57 -22.93
N LYS A 77 -15.35 7.15 -21.98
CA LYS A 77 -16.82 7.12 -22.14
C LYS A 77 -17.35 8.52 -22.46
N ASN A 78 -16.93 9.52 -21.71
CA ASN A 78 -17.32 10.91 -21.94
C ASN A 78 -16.83 11.41 -23.31
N GLY A 79 -15.58 11.13 -23.68
CA GLY A 79 -15.02 11.49 -24.99
C GLY A 79 -15.75 10.82 -26.16
N TYR A 80 -16.07 9.52 -26.01
CA TYR A 80 -16.83 8.77 -27.00
C TYR A 80 -18.25 9.34 -27.15
N MET A 81 -18.96 9.58 -26.04
CA MET A 81 -20.30 10.17 -26.07
C MET A 81 -20.30 11.56 -26.69
N ASN A 82 -19.29 12.38 -26.39
CA ASN A 82 -19.13 13.70 -27.02
C ASN A 82 -18.93 13.59 -28.53
N ALA A 83 -18.09 12.66 -29.00
CA ALA A 83 -17.90 12.43 -30.43
C ALA A 83 -19.19 11.93 -31.12
N VAL A 84 -19.95 11.03 -30.47
CA VAL A 84 -21.25 10.55 -30.98
C VAL A 84 -22.26 11.70 -31.07
N ASN A 85 -22.31 12.57 -30.06
CA ASN A 85 -23.18 13.75 -30.07
C ASN A 85 -22.78 14.73 -31.18
N GLU A 86 -21.49 14.91 -31.43
CA GLU A 86 -20.97 15.70 -32.54
C GLU A 86 -21.42 15.14 -33.89
N VAL A 87 -21.24 13.83 -34.10
CA VAL A 87 -21.70 13.13 -35.31
C VAL A 87 -23.20 13.31 -35.50
N SER A 88 -24.00 13.13 -34.44
CA SER A 88 -25.44 13.34 -34.50
C SER A 88 -25.80 14.77 -34.91
N ARG A 89 -25.10 15.78 -34.35
CA ARG A 89 -25.34 17.18 -34.68
C ARG A 89 -24.98 17.51 -36.12
N VAL A 90 -23.82 17.07 -36.59
CA VAL A 90 -23.34 17.29 -37.96
C VAL A 90 -24.27 16.63 -38.98
N MET A 91 -24.69 15.39 -38.72
CA MET A 91 -25.63 14.70 -39.61
C MET A 91 -27.00 15.39 -39.65
N ALA A 92 -27.47 15.92 -38.52
CA ALA A 92 -28.75 16.65 -38.46
C ALA A 92 -28.68 18.03 -39.13
N SER A 93 -27.53 18.71 -39.09
CA SER A 93 -27.34 20.02 -39.74
C SER A 93 -26.95 19.93 -41.23
N THR A 94 -26.65 18.73 -41.74
CA THR A 94 -26.30 18.51 -43.14
C THR A 94 -27.55 18.44 -44.01
N SER A 95 -27.72 19.43 -44.90
CA SER A 95 -28.82 19.46 -45.87
C SER A 95 -28.77 18.27 -46.82
N GLY A 96 -29.90 17.58 -46.99
CA GLY A 96 -30.00 16.41 -47.87
C GLY A 96 -29.53 15.09 -47.26
N MET A 97 -29.23 15.07 -45.96
CA MET A 97 -28.84 13.83 -45.27
C MET A 97 -30.03 12.88 -45.09
N SER A 98 -29.83 11.60 -45.43
CA SER A 98 -30.86 10.57 -45.24
C SER A 98 -31.05 10.23 -43.76
N VAL A 99 -32.31 10.22 -43.31
CA VAL A 99 -32.69 9.85 -41.94
C VAL A 99 -32.34 8.40 -41.64
N ASP A 100 -32.47 7.51 -42.61
CA ASP A 100 -32.15 6.09 -42.44
C ASP A 100 -30.64 5.86 -42.32
N LEU A 101 -29.84 6.64 -43.03
CA LEU A 101 -28.38 6.66 -42.87
C LEU A 101 -28.01 7.17 -41.47
N GLY A 102 -28.64 8.25 -41.00
CA GLY A 102 -28.54 8.76 -39.63
C GLY A 102 -28.79 7.67 -38.59
N LYS A 103 -29.94 6.99 -38.68
CA LYS A 103 -30.30 5.88 -37.79
C LYS A 103 -29.28 4.74 -37.84
N SER A 104 -28.83 4.37 -39.05
CA SER A 104 -27.85 3.29 -39.23
C SER A 104 -26.51 3.60 -38.54
N VAL A 105 -25.98 4.82 -38.74
CA VAL A 105 -24.74 5.28 -38.10
C VAL A 105 -24.88 5.33 -36.58
N MET A 106 -25.95 5.93 -36.06
CA MET A 106 -26.17 6.02 -34.61
C MET A 106 -26.33 4.64 -33.97
N THR A 107 -27.02 3.72 -34.64
CA THR A 107 -27.14 2.32 -34.20
C THR A 107 -25.78 1.62 -34.18
N HIS A 108 -24.96 1.83 -35.20
CA HIS A 108 -23.62 1.27 -35.28
C HIS A 108 -22.74 1.79 -34.13
N LEU A 109 -22.73 3.10 -33.89
CA LEU A 109 -21.98 3.73 -32.80
C LEU A 109 -22.41 3.21 -31.41
N GLY A 110 -23.72 3.00 -31.20
CA GLY A 110 -24.22 2.38 -29.97
C GLY A 110 -23.76 0.93 -29.78
N ARG A 111 -23.73 0.12 -30.85
CA ARG A 111 -23.23 -1.27 -30.79
C ARG A 111 -21.72 -1.32 -30.50
N VAL A 112 -20.93 -0.47 -31.17
CA VAL A 112 -19.48 -0.39 -30.94
C VAL A 112 -19.19 -0.02 -29.49
N TYR A 113 -19.91 0.94 -28.92
CA TYR A 113 -19.77 1.32 -27.52
C TYR A 113 -20.06 0.16 -26.56
N LYS A 114 -21.16 -0.58 -26.79
CA LYS A 114 -21.52 -1.75 -25.97
C LYS A 114 -20.45 -2.84 -26.03
N ASN A 115 -19.89 -3.10 -27.21
CA ASN A 115 -18.81 -4.07 -27.38
C ASN A 115 -17.56 -3.64 -26.60
N LEU A 116 -17.14 -2.36 -26.73
CA LEU A 116 -16.00 -1.80 -26.00
C LEU A 116 -16.18 -1.89 -24.49
N GLN A 117 -17.41 -1.73 -24.00
CA GLN A 117 -17.72 -1.88 -22.58
C GLN A 117 -17.60 -3.33 -22.12
N GLN A 118 -18.11 -4.30 -22.89
CA GLN A 118 -17.98 -5.73 -22.57
C GLN A 118 -16.52 -6.22 -22.57
N PHE A 119 -15.71 -5.77 -23.53
CA PHE A 119 -14.27 -6.10 -23.57
C PHE A 119 -13.50 -5.56 -22.36
N HIS A 120 -13.92 -4.44 -21.78
CA HIS A 120 -13.30 -3.89 -20.58
C HIS A 120 -13.80 -4.54 -19.29
N GLU A 121 -15.11 -4.83 -19.18
CA GLU A 121 -15.67 -5.53 -18.03
C GLU A 121 -14.97 -6.89 -17.82
N ALA A 122 -14.66 -7.59 -18.92
CA ALA A 122 -13.88 -8.83 -18.91
C ALA A 122 -12.42 -8.66 -18.44
N GLN A 123 -11.76 -7.53 -18.73
CA GLN A 123 -10.38 -7.24 -18.27
C GLN A 123 -10.33 -6.80 -16.80
N SER A 124 -11.34 -6.06 -16.32
CA SER A 124 -11.40 -5.66 -14.92
C SER A 124 -11.66 -6.83 -13.97
N ALA A 125 -12.29 -7.92 -14.44
CA ALA A 125 -12.48 -9.13 -13.65
C ALA A 125 -11.18 -9.93 -13.43
N THR A 126 -10.19 -9.80 -14.31
CA THR A 126 -8.89 -10.47 -14.17
C THR A 126 -7.92 -9.77 -13.20
N ASP A 127 -8.06 -8.45 -12.97
CA ASP A 127 -7.19 -7.71 -12.05
C ASP A 127 -7.54 -7.90 -10.55
N PHE A 128 -8.73 -8.40 -10.21
CA PHE A 128 -9.10 -8.71 -8.82
C PHE A 128 -8.50 -10.03 -8.30
N LEU A 129 -8.08 -10.94 -9.17
CA LEU A 129 -7.48 -12.23 -8.77
C LEU A 129 -5.94 -12.19 -8.71
N GLN A 130 -5.30 -11.19 -9.30
CA GLN A 130 -3.83 -11.08 -9.30
C GLN A 130 -3.28 -10.42 -8.02
N ASN A 131 -4.12 -9.70 -7.24
CA ASN A 131 -3.68 -9.01 -6.04
C ASN A 131 -3.94 -9.77 -4.72
N SER A 132 -4.29 -11.06 -4.79
CA SER A 132 -4.48 -11.94 -3.62
C SER A 132 -3.50 -13.11 -3.53
N MET A 133 -2.40 -13.10 -4.29
CA MET A 133 -1.43 -14.20 -4.31
C MET A 133 0.01 -13.70 -4.18
N ASP A 134 0.40 -13.32 -2.96
CA ASP A 134 1.78 -13.38 -2.44
C ASP A 134 1.71 -13.11 -0.92
N CYS A 135 2.16 -13.91 0.05
CA CYS A 135 2.78 -15.21 0.13
C CYS A 135 2.36 -15.82 1.48
N SER A 136 1.56 -16.88 1.51
CA SER A 136 1.29 -17.61 2.75
C SER A 136 1.03 -19.08 2.50
N SER A 137 2.01 -19.79 1.92
CA SER A 137 2.19 -21.22 2.20
C SER A 137 3.48 -21.75 1.57
N MET A 138 4.34 -22.30 2.42
CA MET A 138 5.45 -23.26 2.23
C MET A 138 6.50 -22.88 3.29
N ASP A 139 6.99 -23.74 4.16
CA ASP A 139 6.65 -25.07 4.59
C ASP A 139 7.52 -25.25 5.85
N LYS A 140 7.01 -26.02 6.82
CA LYS A 140 7.72 -26.64 7.96
C LYS A 140 9.17 -26.17 8.23
N ALA A 141 9.34 -25.38 9.29
CA ALA A 141 10.66 -25.16 9.87
C ALA A 141 11.28 -26.52 10.30
N PRO A 142 12.55 -26.82 9.96
CA PRO A 142 13.23 -27.97 10.54
C PRO A 142 13.48 -27.65 12.02
N LEU A 143 12.82 -28.40 12.89
CA LEU A 143 13.11 -28.41 14.32
C LEU A 143 14.58 -28.84 14.49
N SER A 144 15.42 -27.92 14.97
CA SER A 144 16.76 -28.28 15.42
C SER A 144 16.65 -29.18 16.65
N PRO A 145 17.39 -30.30 16.76
CA PRO A 145 17.47 -31.07 17.99
C PRO A 145 18.17 -30.21 19.04
N ALA A 146 17.42 -29.66 19.99
CA ALA A 146 17.99 -29.09 21.21
C ALA A 146 18.51 -30.26 22.06
N SER A 147 19.75 -30.67 21.81
CA SER A 147 20.56 -31.42 22.76
C SER A 147 21.50 -30.44 23.46
N SER A 148 21.20 -30.10 24.70
CA SER A 148 22.21 -29.92 25.75
C SER A 148 21.50 -29.66 27.08
N GLY A 149 21.86 -30.46 28.08
CA GLY A 149 21.07 -30.71 29.28
C GLY A 149 20.88 -29.51 30.20
N TYR A 150 19.64 -29.36 30.66
CA TYR A 150 19.37 -28.76 31.96
C TYR A 150 19.39 -29.89 32.98
N HIS A 151 20.56 -30.10 33.58
CA HIS A 151 20.70 -30.80 34.85
C HIS A 151 20.22 -29.83 35.93
N SER A 152 19.24 -30.26 36.72
CA SER A 152 18.80 -29.56 37.92
C SER A 152 19.94 -29.49 38.92
N ASP A 153 20.27 -28.30 39.40
CA ASP A 153 20.83 -28.10 40.74
C ASP A 153 20.19 -26.82 41.31
N CYS A 154 19.21 -27.05 42.17
CA CYS A 154 18.63 -26.06 43.06
C CYS A 154 19.61 -25.81 44.20
N ASP A 155 20.45 -24.79 44.07
CA ASP A 155 21.20 -24.23 45.18
C ASP A 155 20.93 -22.71 45.24
N SER A 156 20.16 -22.32 46.26
CA SER A 156 19.81 -20.94 46.57
C SER A 156 20.95 -20.28 47.35
N PRO A 157 21.49 -19.12 46.94
CA PRO A 157 22.23 -18.27 47.84
C PRO A 157 21.26 -17.36 48.63
N ALA A 158 21.46 -17.31 49.94
CA ALA A 158 20.73 -16.49 50.91
C ALA A 158 20.72 -14.97 50.58
N PRO A 159 19.72 -14.21 51.05
CA PRO A 159 19.69 -12.76 50.88
C PRO A 159 20.81 -12.07 51.69
N SER A 160 21.48 -11.09 51.07
CA SER A 160 22.51 -10.25 51.71
C SER A 160 21.90 -9.20 52.66
N PRO A 161 22.64 -8.75 53.69
CA PRO A 161 22.10 -7.99 54.82
C PRO A 161 21.86 -6.50 54.51
N GLN A 162 20.89 -5.91 55.21
CA GLN A 162 20.59 -4.47 55.16
C GLN A 162 21.68 -3.64 55.88
N PRO A 163 21.89 -2.36 55.48
CA PRO A 163 22.87 -1.50 56.13
C PRO A 163 22.36 -0.99 57.49
N MET A 164 23.25 -1.02 58.50
CA MET A 164 23.07 -0.32 59.78
C MET A 164 23.09 1.20 59.54
N GLN A 165 22.07 1.89 60.00
CA GLN A 165 22.12 3.34 60.25
C GLN A 165 22.67 3.59 61.66
N GLN A 166 23.57 4.57 61.76
CA GLN A 166 24.04 5.18 63.01
C GLN A 166 22.92 5.96 63.69
#